data_AF-A0A6M2ASX5-F1
#
_entry.id   AF-A0A6M2ASX5-F1
#
_cell.length_a   1.000
_cell.length_b   1.000
_cell.length_c   1.000
_cell.angle_alpha   90.00
_cell.angle_beta   90.00
_cell.angle_gamma   90.00
#
_symmetry.space_group_name_H-M   'P 1'
#
loop_
_entity.id
_entity.type
_entity.pdbx_description
1 polymer ?
#
loop_
_entity_poly.entity_id
_entity_poly.type
_entity_poly.pdbx_seq_one_letter_code
_entity_poly.pdbx_strand_id
1 'polypeptide(L)'
;MKIPLKDILFVLFQFLLIIAFAFDFEVLSIIFPEVLFWIGLLLFISGSFITVVAVLHLNIHLSPFPSPLPGAKLVETGIYKLVRHPIYTGLILAFYGYAVITDSGYRLLIATVLFVLFYIKSLYEEKRLIEKFPNYTEYKKRSGRFFPGL
;
A
#
# COMPACT_ATOMS: atom_id res chain seq x y z
N MET A 1 20.18 1.52 -15.66
CA MET A 1 19.24 2.67 -15.57
C MET A 1 19.43 3.31 -14.21
N LYS A 2 19.65 4.63 -14.13
CA LYS A 2 19.74 5.31 -12.82
C LYS A 2 18.33 5.40 -12.21
N ILE A 3 18.19 5.01 -10.96
CA ILE A 3 16.93 5.13 -10.21
C ILE A 3 16.68 6.63 -9.99
N PRO A 4 15.49 7.16 -10.30
CA PRO A 4 15.19 8.57 -10.07
C PRO A 4 15.28 8.92 -8.58
N LEU A 5 15.75 10.12 -8.25
CA LEU A 5 15.82 10.57 -6.84
C LEU A 5 14.46 10.51 -6.16
N LYS A 6 13.37 10.84 -6.86
CA LYS A 6 12.01 10.77 -6.33
C LYS A 6 11.64 9.36 -5.86
N ASP A 7 12.02 8.33 -6.60
CA ASP A 7 11.77 6.93 -6.23
C ASP A 7 12.47 6.58 -4.92
N ILE A 8 13.74 7.00 -4.78
CA ILE A 8 14.52 6.80 -3.56
C ILE A 8 13.85 7.52 -2.39
N LEU A 9 13.43 8.78 -2.56
CA LEU A 9 12.77 9.56 -1.52
C LEU A 9 11.46 8.91 -1.04
N PHE A 10 10.62 8.42 -1.97
CA PHE A 10 9.40 7.70 -1.60
C PHE A 10 9.69 6.46 -0.76
N VAL A 11 10.68 5.67 -1.18
CA VAL A 11 11.05 4.42 -0.49
C VAL A 11 11.67 4.71 0.88
N LEU A 12 12.57 5.69 0.97
CA LEU A 12 13.16 6.10 2.25
C LEU A 12 12.10 6.58 3.22
N PHE A 13 11.20 7.47 2.80
CA PHE A 13 10.14 7.98 3.66
C PHE A 13 9.16 6.88 4.08
N GLN A 14 8.83 5.96 3.17
CA GLN A 14 8.04 4.77 3.49
C GLN A 14 8.70 3.94 4.59
N PHE A 15 10.00 3.61 4.46
CA PHE A 15 10.68 2.82 5.49
C PHE A 15 10.81 3.56 6.81
N LEU A 16 11.05 4.87 6.80
CA LEU A 16 11.06 5.68 8.02
C LEU A 16 9.71 5.62 8.75
N LEU A 17 8.59 5.72 8.02
CA LEU A 17 7.25 5.59 8.62
C LEU A 17 6.96 4.18 9.12
N ILE A 18 7.39 3.13 8.39
CA ILE A 18 7.23 1.74 8.85
C ILE A 18 8.05 1.49 10.12
N ILE A 19 9.28 2.00 10.18
CA ILE A 19 10.12 1.95 11.38
C ILE A 19 9.43 2.72 12.51
N ALA A 20 8.93 3.93 12.24
CA ALA A 20 8.21 4.73 13.22
C ALA A 20 6.96 4.01 13.76
N PHE A 21 6.25 3.26 12.92
CA PHE A 21 5.05 2.47 13.28
C PHE A 21 5.38 1.29 14.22
N ALA A 22 6.60 0.76 14.16
CA ALA A 22 7.04 -0.34 15.03
C ALA A 22 7.17 0.11 16.50
N PHE A 23 7.36 1.41 16.74
CA PHE A 23 7.36 2.00 18.07
C PHE A 23 5.95 2.41 18.49
N ASP A 24 5.74 2.58 19.79
CA ASP A 24 4.48 3.07 20.35
C ASP A 24 4.76 4.08 21.45
N PHE A 25 3.82 4.99 21.66
CA PHE A 25 3.90 6.02 22.68
C PHE A 25 2.60 6.06 23.45
N GLU A 26 2.64 5.60 24.72
CA GLU A 26 1.46 5.47 25.59
C GLU A 26 0.68 6.79 25.78
N VAL A 27 1.35 7.92 25.62
CA VAL A 27 0.75 9.28 25.69
C VAL A 27 -0.37 9.46 24.67
N LEU A 28 -0.36 8.72 23.57
CA LEU A 28 -1.37 8.76 22.52
C LEU A 28 -2.24 7.49 22.48
N SER A 29 -2.36 6.78 23.60
CA SER A 29 -3.28 5.64 23.71
C SER A 29 -4.73 6.09 23.59
N ILE A 30 -5.54 5.29 22.89
CA ILE A 30 -6.97 5.50 22.68
C ILE A 30 -7.66 4.20 23.03
N ILE A 31 -8.55 4.22 24.02
CA ILE A 31 -9.32 3.03 24.39
C ILE A 31 -10.45 2.86 23.37
N PHE A 32 -10.35 1.85 22.50
CA PHE A 32 -11.43 1.52 21.57
C PHE A 32 -12.45 0.57 22.22
N PRO A 33 -13.74 0.63 21.80
CA PRO A 33 -14.71 -0.39 22.17
C PRO A 33 -14.28 -1.78 21.69
N GLU A 34 -14.60 -2.83 22.44
CA GLU A 34 -14.23 -4.22 22.13
C GLU A 34 -14.66 -4.68 20.72
N VAL A 35 -15.80 -4.19 20.22
CA VAL A 35 -16.24 -4.48 18.85
C VAL A 35 -15.22 -4.04 17.80
N LEU A 36 -14.52 -2.93 18.03
CA LEU A 36 -13.48 -2.44 17.12
C LEU A 36 -12.24 -3.33 17.12
N PHE A 37 -11.94 -4.04 18.21
CA PHE A 37 -10.85 -5.02 18.23
C PHE A 37 -11.05 -6.10 17.16
N TRP A 38 -12.26 -6.67 17.08
CA TRP A 38 -12.59 -7.71 16.10
C TRP A 38 -12.56 -7.19 14.66
N ILE A 39 -13.02 -5.94 14.45
CA ILE A 39 -12.90 -5.27 13.16
C ILE A 39 -11.43 -5.04 12.81
N GLY A 40 -10.62 -4.56 13.75
CA GLY A 40 -9.19 -4.37 13.59
C GLY A 40 -8.47 -5.67 13.24
N LEU A 41 -8.81 -6.77 13.90
CA LEU A 41 -8.29 -8.10 13.62
C LEU A 41 -8.64 -8.57 12.21
N LEU A 42 -9.89 -8.38 11.79
CA LEU A 42 -10.34 -8.71 10.43
C LEU A 42 -9.57 -7.89 9.39
N LEU A 43 -9.40 -6.57 9.62
CA LEU A 43 -8.61 -5.69 8.74
C LEU A 43 -7.15 -6.11 8.67
N PHE A 44 -6.55 -6.47 9.81
CA PHE A 44 -5.16 -6.89 9.88
C PHE A 44 -4.92 -8.19 9.10
N ILE A 45 -5.76 -9.19 9.32
CA ILE A 45 -5.65 -10.51 8.65
C ILE A 45 -5.92 -10.37 7.16
N SER A 46 -7.01 -9.70 6.77
CA SER A 46 -7.37 -9.52 5.36
C SER A 46 -6.34 -8.67 4.61
N GLY A 47 -5.84 -7.59 5.22
CA GLY A 47 -4.80 -6.74 4.66
C GLY A 47 -3.48 -7.48 4.45
N SER A 48 -3.06 -8.28 5.45
CA SER A 48 -1.87 -9.12 5.35
C SER A 48 -2.02 -10.17 4.25
N PHE A 49 -3.17 -10.85 4.18
CA PHE A 49 -3.47 -11.83 3.14
C PHE A 49 -3.44 -11.20 1.73
N ILE A 50 -4.11 -10.05 1.54
CA ILE A 50 -4.09 -9.30 0.28
C ILE A 50 -2.66 -8.95 -0.13
N THR A 51 -1.85 -8.47 0.82
CA THR A 51 -0.44 -8.11 0.58
C THR A 51 0.35 -9.31 0.08
N VAL A 52 0.25 -10.45 0.77
CA VAL A 52 0.96 -11.69 0.40
C VAL A 52 0.53 -12.16 -0.99
N VAL A 53 -0.77 -12.24 -1.26
CA VAL A 53 -1.30 -12.64 -2.57
C VAL A 53 -0.80 -11.70 -3.66
N ALA A 54 -0.85 -10.39 -3.44
CA ALA A 54 -0.44 -9.38 -4.42
C ALA A 54 1.08 -9.41 -4.70
N VAL A 55 1.90 -9.65 -3.68
CA VAL A 55 3.35 -9.83 -3.81
C VAL A 55 3.68 -11.09 -4.60
N LEU A 56 3.06 -12.23 -4.25
CA LEU A 56 3.26 -13.49 -4.96
C LEU A 56 2.80 -13.42 -6.42
N HIS A 57 1.72 -12.67 -6.70
CA HIS A 57 1.18 -12.51 -8.05
C HIS A 57 2.07 -11.60 -8.93
N LEU A 58 2.74 -10.60 -8.37
CA LEU A 58 3.74 -9.79 -9.12
C LEU A 58 5.03 -10.57 -9.38
N ASN A 59 5.46 -11.41 -8.42
CA ASN A 59 6.64 -12.24 -8.53
C ASN A 59 7.88 -11.46 -9.03
N ILE A 60 8.45 -11.84 -10.18
CA ILE A 60 9.65 -11.23 -10.78
C ILE A 60 9.47 -9.76 -11.22
N HIS A 61 8.24 -9.25 -11.23
CA HIS A 61 7.93 -7.86 -11.58
C HIS A 61 7.82 -6.94 -10.35
N LEU A 62 7.99 -7.47 -9.14
CA LEU A 62 7.96 -6.69 -7.92
C LEU A 62 9.15 -5.73 -7.83
N SER A 63 8.86 -4.47 -7.53
CA SER A 63 9.84 -3.44 -7.24
C SER A 63 9.37 -2.61 -6.04
N PRO A 64 10.25 -2.29 -5.08
CA PRO A 64 9.91 -1.32 -4.04
C PRO A 64 9.81 0.11 -4.58
N PHE A 65 10.49 0.38 -5.71
CA PHE A 65 10.53 1.68 -6.38
C PHE A 65 9.31 1.87 -7.30
N PRO A 66 8.71 3.08 -7.31
CA PRO A 66 7.58 3.40 -8.20
C PRO A 66 7.85 3.20 -9.69
N SER A 67 9.09 3.40 -10.15
CA SER A 67 9.40 3.23 -11.57
C SER A 67 9.48 1.72 -11.91
N PRO A 68 8.83 1.27 -13.00
CA PRO A 68 8.81 -0.13 -13.38
C PRO A 68 10.17 -0.63 -13.86
N LEU A 69 10.55 -1.86 -13.45
CA LEU A 69 11.81 -2.52 -13.82
C LEU A 69 12.02 -2.57 -15.35
N PRO A 70 13.27 -2.53 -15.84
CA PRO A 70 13.57 -2.81 -17.25
C PRO A 70 12.99 -4.18 -17.65
N GLY A 71 12.25 -4.24 -18.76
CA GLY A 71 11.61 -5.48 -19.23
C GLY A 71 10.38 -5.96 -18.41
N ALA A 72 9.93 -5.20 -17.42
CA ALA A 72 8.67 -5.51 -16.72
C ALA A 72 7.50 -5.59 -17.71
N LYS A 73 6.57 -6.51 -17.44
CA LYS A 73 5.29 -6.61 -18.15
C LYS A 73 4.19 -6.04 -17.28
N LEU A 74 3.18 -5.45 -17.92
CA LEU A 74 2.00 -4.99 -17.19
C LEU A 74 1.17 -6.20 -16.75
N VAL A 75 0.96 -6.32 -15.44
CA VAL A 75 0.18 -7.41 -14.83
C VAL A 75 -1.23 -6.90 -14.53
N GLU A 76 -2.23 -7.54 -15.12
CA GLU A 76 -3.63 -7.12 -15.06
C GLU A 76 -4.58 -8.31 -14.74
N THR A 77 -4.02 -9.41 -14.25
CA THR A 77 -4.74 -10.66 -13.95
C THR A 77 -4.86 -10.88 -12.44
N GLY A 78 -5.73 -11.80 -12.02
CA GLY A 78 -5.95 -12.09 -10.60
C GLY A 78 -6.42 -10.86 -9.83
N ILE A 79 -5.80 -10.59 -8.68
CA ILE A 79 -6.15 -9.42 -7.85
C ILE A 79 -5.91 -8.09 -8.57
N TYR A 80 -4.94 -8.04 -9.48
CA TYR A 80 -4.64 -6.85 -10.29
C TYR A 80 -5.75 -6.53 -11.29
N LYS A 81 -6.58 -7.50 -11.68
CA LYS A 81 -7.75 -7.23 -12.53
C LYS A 81 -8.72 -6.23 -11.88
N LEU A 82 -8.82 -6.27 -10.55
CA LEU A 82 -9.79 -5.48 -9.78
C LEU A 82 -9.17 -4.19 -9.24
N VAL A 83 -7.92 -4.25 -8.78
CA VAL A 83 -7.24 -3.15 -8.07
C VAL A 83 -5.82 -3.01 -8.61
N ARG A 84 -5.40 -1.78 -8.95
CA ARG A 84 -4.06 -1.52 -9.53
C ARG A 84 -2.94 -1.53 -8.52
N HIS A 85 -3.22 -1.17 -7.26
CA HIS A 85 -2.25 -1.09 -6.18
C HIS A 85 -2.63 -1.98 -4.97
N PRO A 86 -2.85 -3.29 -5.16
CA PRO A 86 -3.37 -4.16 -4.11
C PRO A 86 -2.38 -4.35 -2.95
N ILE A 87 -1.07 -4.23 -3.20
CA ILE A 87 -0.05 -4.21 -2.13
C ILE A 87 -0.26 -3.00 -1.20
N TYR A 88 -0.47 -1.80 -1.77
CA TYR A 88 -0.73 -0.61 -0.96
C TYR A 88 -2.04 -0.75 -0.18
N THR A 89 -3.09 -1.26 -0.81
CA THR A 89 -4.35 -1.59 -0.12
C THR A 89 -4.13 -2.52 1.07
N GLY A 90 -3.44 -3.64 0.85
CA GLY A 90 -3.19 -4.63 1.90
C GLY A 90 -2.37 -4.08 3.05
N LEU A 91 -1.31 -3.31 2.76
CA LEU A 91 -0.48 -2.66 3.78
C LEU A 91 -1.28 -1.65 4.60
N ILE A 92 -2.09 -0.80 3.96
CA ILE A 92 -2.92 0.18 4.64
C ILE A 92 -3.92 -0.52 5.58
N LEU A 93 -4.63 -1.55 5.09
CA LEU A 93 -5.57 -2.32 5.92
C LEU A 93 -4.85 -2.97 7.11
N ALA A 94 -3.65 -3.52 6.90
CA ALA A 94 -2.85 -4.11 7.96
C ALA A 94 -2.43 -3.08 9.03
N PHE A 95 -1.91 -1.92 8.61
CA PHE A 95 -1.49 -0.88 9.56
C PHE A 95 -2.65 -0.31 10.36
N TYR A 96 -3.79 -0.02 9.72
CA TYR A 96 -4.98 0.44 10.44
C TYR A 96 -5.53 -0.64 11.39
N GLY A 97 -5.62 -1.90 10.92
CA GLY A 97 -6.08 -3.01 11.75
C GLY A 97 -5.21 -3.17 13.00
N TYR A 98 -3.89 -3.14 12.84
CA TYR A 98 -2.96 -3.26 13.96
C TYR A 98 -3.00 -2.07 14.92
N ALA A 99 -3.19 -0.84 14.41
CA ALA A 99 -3.36 0.34 15.26
C ALA A 99 -4.60 0.22 16.17
N VAL A 100 -5.69 -0.34 15.64
CA VAL A 100 -6.93 -0.57 16.40
C VAL A 100 -6.77 -1.71 17.42
N ILE A 101 -6.15 -2.83 17.04
CA ILE A 101 -5.90 -3.98 17.93
C ILE A 101 -5.05 -3.58 19.15
N THR A 102 -4.19 -2.58 18.98
CA THR A 102 -3.23 -2.13 20.01
C THR A 102 -3.65 -0.85 20.71
N ASP A 103 -4.87 -0.35 20.49
CA ASP A 103 -5.38 0.86 21.15
C ASP A 103 -4.43 2.08 21.02
N SER A 104 -3.70 2.17 19.89
CA SER A 104 -2.64 3.15 19.69
C SER A 104 -3.06 4.24 18.70
N GLY A 105 -3.37 5.43 19.23
CA GLY A 105 -3.59 6.63 18.43
C GLY A 105 -2.33 7.10 17.70
N TYR A 106 -1.15 6.83 18.25
CA TYR A 106 0.12 7.07 17.56
C TYR A 106 0.23 6.23 16.29
N ARG A 107 0.00 4.91 16.39
CA ARG A 107 0.02 4.03 15.22
C ARG A 107 -1.06 4.40 14.21
N LEU A 108 -2.23 4.84 14.67
CA LEU A 108 -3.30 5.33 13.80
C LEU A 108 -2.88 6.57 13.00
N LEU A 109 -2.18 7.51 13.65
CA LEU A 109 -1.58 8.67 12.98
C LEU A 109 -0.56 8.25 11.94
N ILE A 110 0.38 7.36 12.29
CA ILE A 110 1.39 6.88 11.33
C ILE A 110 0.75 6.11 10.16
N ALA A 111 -0.27 5.28 10.40
CA ALA A 111 -1.04 4.61 9.36
C ALA A 111 -1.73 5.62 8.41
N THR A 112 -2.23 6.74 8.96
CA THR A 112 -2.81 7.84 8.18
C THR A 112 -1.77 8.53 7.29
N VAL A 113 -0.57 8.81 7.82
CA VAL A 113 0.52 9.39 7.04
C VAL A 113 1.00 8.41 5.96
N LEU A 114 1.08 7.11 6.26
CA LEU A 114 1.38 6.06 5.28
C LEU A 114 0.33 6.00 4.17
N PHE A 115 -0.95 6.12 4.51
CA PHE A 115 -2.03 6.17 3.51
C PHE A 115 -1.84 7.35 2.55
N VAL A 116 -1.59 8.55 3.06
CA VAL A 116 -1.32 9.75 2.24
C VAL A 116 -0.08 9.54 1.38
N LEU A 117 1.00 8.99 1.94
CA LEU A 117 2.21 8.67 1.20
C LEU A 117 1.91 7.70 0.05
N PHE A 118 1.21 6.59 0.30
CA PHE A 118 0.88 5.63 -0.75
C PHE A 118 -0.08 6.21 -1.79
N TYR A 119 -1.00 7.10 -1.40
CA TYR A 119 -1.83 7.83 -2.36
C TYR A 119 -0.96 8.67 -3.32
N ILE A 120 -0.05 9.48 -2.80
CA ILE A 120 0.84 10.32 -3.60
C ILE A 120 1.83 9.47 -4.42
N LYS A 121 2.39 8.42 -3.82
CA LYS A 121 3.30 7.47 -4.47
C LYS A 121 2.61 6.78 -5.64
N SER A 122 1.36 6.34 -5.47
CA SER A 122 0.57 5.70 -6.53
C SER A 122 0.27 6.64 -7.70
N LEU A 123 0.04 7.94 -7.45
CA LEU A 123 -0.11 8.94 -8.52
C LEU A 123 1.16 9.11 -9.35
N TYR A 124 2.31 9.12 -8.69
CA TYR A 124 3.60 9.19 -9.37
C TYR A 124 3.88 7.91 -10.15
N GLU A 125 3.66 6.75 -9.54
CA GLU A 125 3.78 5.43 -10.16
C GLU A 125 2.90 5.29 -11.40
N GLU A 126 1.62 5.67 -11.31
CA GLU A 126 0.69 5.66 -12.45
C GLU A 126 1.20 6.49 -13.64
N LYS A 127 1.84 7.65 -13.41
CA LYS A 127 2.45 8.43 -14.49
C LYS A 127 3.58 7.67 -15.18
N ARG A 128 4.44 7.00 -14.41
CA ARG A 128 5.55 6.18 -14.96
C ARG A 128 5.04 4.94 -15.68
N LEU A 129 3.94 4.35 -15.21
CA LEU A 129 3.29 3.22 -15.85
C LEU A 129 2.62 3.61 -17.18
N ILE A 130 2.00 4.79 -17.26
CA ILE A 130 1.46 5.32 -18.53
C ILE A 130 2.58 5.53 -19.56
N GLU A 131 3.71 6.10 -19.14
CA GLU A 131 4.88 6.31 -20.03
C GLU A 131 5.48 4.98 -20.54
N LYS A 132 5.45 3.94 -19.71
CA LYS A 132 6.05 2.63 -19.99
C LYS A 132 5.13 1.71 -20.81
N PHE A 133 3.83 1.71 -20.50
CA PHE A 133 2.88 0.71 -20.96
C PHE A 133 1.72 1.37 -21.73
N PRO A 134 1.65 1.20 -23.07
CA PRO A 134 0.59 1.79 -23.89
C PRO A 134 -0.83 1.42 -23.43
N ASN A 135 -1.02 0.20 -22.92
CA ASN A 135 -2.32 -0.33 -22.50
C ASN A 135 -2.74 0.12 -21.09
N TYR A 136 -1.88 0.83 -20.35
CA TYR A 136 -2.16 1.19 -18.96
C TYR A 136 -3.41 2.06 -18.80
N THR A 137 -3.65 2.96 -19.75
CA THR A 137 -4.82 3.84 -19.72
C THR A 137 -6.14 3.04 -19.81
N GLU A 138 -6.18 1.99 -20.61
CA GLU A 138 -7.34 1.08 -20.69
C GLU A 138 -7.49 0.25 -19.42
N TYR A 139 -6.37 -0.29 -18.92
CA TYR A 139 -6.34 -1.00 -17.64
C TYR A 139 -6.87 -0.15 -16.48
N LYS A 140 -6.50 1.13 -16.44
CA LYS A 140 -6.95 2.10 -15.43
C LYS A 140 -8.47 2.33 -15.43
N LYS A 141 -9.14 2.23 -16.57
CA LYS A 141 -10.60 2.39 -16.67
C LYS A 141 -11.38 1.22 -16.07
N ARG A 142 -10.81 0.01 -16.08
CA ARG A 142 -11.49 -1.23 -15.66
C ARG A 142 -11.11 -1.73 -14.27
N SER A 143 -10.20 -1.04 -13.59
CA SER A 143 -9.72 -1.37 -12.25
C SER A 143 -9.93 -0.17 -11.32
N GLY A 144 -9.99 -0.39 -10.02
CA GLY A 144 -9.85 0.68 -9.04
C GLY A 144 -8.39 0.91 -8.65
N ARG A 145 -8.09 2.04 -8.00
CA ARG A 145 -6.74 2.33 -7.49
C ARG A 145 -6.45 1.47 -6.27
N PHE A 146 -7.31 1.54 -5.26
CA PHE A 146 -7.15 0.83 -3.98
C PHE A 146 -8.29 -0.14 -3.66
N PHE A 147 -9.50 0.16 -4.15
CA PHE A 147 -10.67 -0.70 -3.96
C PHE A 147 -11.35 -0.92 -5.30
N PRO A 148 -12.01 -2.07 -5.54
CA PRO A 148 -12.69 -2.32 -6.80
C PRO A 148 -13.69 -1.19 -7.13
N GLY A 149 -13.56 -0.59 -8.32
CA GLY A 149 -14.46 0.47 -8.80
C GLY A 149 -14.18 1.88 -8.24
N LEU A 150 -13.13 2.08 -7.45
CA LEU A 150 -12.75 3.37 -6.82
C LEU A 150 -11.29 3.77 -7.13
#